data_AF-A0A3P7LLM4-F1
#
_entry.id   AF-A0A3P7LLM4-F1
#
_cell.length_a   1.000
_cell.length_b   1.000
_cell.length_c   1.000
_cell.angle_alpha   90.00
_cell.angle_beta   90.00
_cell.angle_gamma   90.00
#
_symmetry.space_group_name_H-M   'P 1'
#
loop_
_entity.id
_entity.type
_entity.pdbx_description
1 polymer ?
#
loop_
_entity_poly.entity_id
_entity_poly.type
_entity_poly.pdbx_seq_one_letter_code
_entity_poly.pdbx_strand_id
1 'polypeptide(L)'
;MASKDGDLKIILASPNSNEEKPAKACIPDYSIRCDSSIVASRSEVFRGLLKHIGEGNSVVLDETLLPRGFATVLIHFLYTDELDFSLVLFFVFTAHDTSNEPDFFKVPETTLSQSSLSEARAIVAGRAPHSPLHYAIQLIHIAKFFILEKLAQLCEDVIVSALCQESCVSILSWAIDGGSQYVAQRAQRLAYFPC
;
A
#
# COMPACT_ATOMS: atom_id res chain seq x y z
N MET A 1 8.23 10.83 3.47
CA MET A 1 8.66 11.45 4.75
C MET A 1 7.43 12.08 5.39
N ALA A 2 7.01 11.58 6.55
CA ALA A 2 5.90 12.17 7.31
C ALA A 2 6.39 13.46 7.99
N SER A 3 5.65 14.56 7.83
CA SER A 3 5.96 15.83 8.50
C SER A 3 5.83 15.64 10.02
N LYS A 4 6.91 15.93 10.77
CA LYS A 4 6.89 15.86 12.24
C LYS A 4 5.93 16.89 12.87
N ASP A 5 5.48 17.86 12.07
CA ASP A 5 4.61 18.98 12.44
C ASP A 5 3.25 18.93 11.71
N GLY A 6 2.87 17.76 11.17
CA GLY A 6 1.59 17.60 10.47
C GLY A 6 0.39 17.84 11.39
N ASP A 7 -0.54 18.67 10.94
CA ASP A 7 -1.76 19.03 11.65
C ASP A 7 -2.80 17.91 11.63
N LEU A 8 -2.64 16.85 10.82
CA LEU A 8 -3.53 15.69 10.75
C LEU A 8 -2.84 14.42 11.28
N LYS A 9 -3.59 13.62 12.03
CA LYS A 9 -3.19 12.28 12.49
C LYS A 9 -4.13 11.22 11.93
N ILE A 10 -3.61 10.33 11.09
CA ILE A 10 -4.36 9.15 10.64
C ILE A 10 -4.04 8.01 11.61
N ILE A 11 -5.08 7.43 12.21
CA ILE A 11 -5.02 6.34 13.19
C ILE A 11 -5.62 5.10 12.54
N LEU A 12 -4.88 4.00 12.52
CA LEU A 12 -5.36 2.73 12.00
C LEU A 12 -5.80 1.84 13.17
N ALA A 13 -7.11 1.64 13.27
CA ALA A 13 -7.71 0.79 14.29
C ALA A 13 -7.75 -0.67 13.79
N SER A 14 -7.33 -1.59 14.65
CA SER A 14 -7.55 -3.01 14.44
C SER A 14 -8.95 -3.39 14.95
N PRO A 15 -9.71 -4.28 14.29
CA PRO A 15 -11.10 -4.60 14.66
C PRO A 15 -11.32 -5.26 16.05
N ASN A 16 -10.29 -5.37 16.90
CA ASN A 16 -10.34 -6.08 18.18
C ASN A 16 -10.33 -5.16 19.43
N SER A 17 -10.94 -3.98 19.38
CA SER A 17 -11.08 -3.13 20.58
C SER A 17 -12.49 -2.60 20.77
N ASN A 18 -13.42 -3.48 21.15
CA ASN A 18 -14.66 -3.06 21.81
C ASN A 18 -14.49 -3.19 23.33
N GLU A 19 -14.47 -2.02 24.00
CA GLU A 19 -14.79 -1.67 25.40
C GLU A 19 -14.36 -2.57 26.57
N GLU A 20 -13.37 -2.11 27.37
CA GLU A 20 -13.48 -1.74 28.80
C GLU A 20 -12.09 -1.36 29.39
N LYS A 21 -12.09 -0.42 30.35
CA LYS A 21 -10.96 0.34 30.96
C LYS A 21 -10.01 -0.54 31.83
N PRO A 22 -8.96 0.04 32.46
CA PRO A 22 -7.61 0.37 31.99
C PRO A 22 -6.53 -0.68 32.37
N ALA A 23 -5.35 -0.54 31.74
CA ALA A 23 -4.03 -1.07 32.10
C ALA A 23 -3.45 -2.25 31.28
N LYS A 24 -2.43 -1.86 30.50
CA LYS A 24 -1.25 -2.60 30.02
C LYS A 24 -1.39 -3.52 28.81
N ALA A 25 -0.58 -3.15 27.80
CA ALA A 25 -0.27 -3.81 26.54
C ALA A 25 -1.35 -3.73 25.45
N CYS A 26 -1.85 -2.51 25.17
CA CYS A 26 -2.56 -2.25 23.92
C CYS A 26 -1.56 -2.30 22.77
N ILE A 27 -1.75 -3.23 21.83
CA ILE A 27 -1.01 -3.31 20.58
C ILE A 27 -1.00 -1.91 19.96
N PRO A 28 0.15 -1.37 19.54
CA PRO A 28 0.25 0.05 19.21
C PRO A 28 -0.69 0.38 18.06
N ASP A 29 -1.67 1.25 18.30
CA ASP A 29 -2.44 1.88 17.23
C ASP A 29 -1.45 2.54 16.29
N TYR A 30 -1.34 2.03 15.06
CA TYR A 30 -0.43 2.60 14.09
C TYR A 30 -0.97 3.98 13.73
N SER A 31 -0.18 5.01 13.99
CA SER A 31 -0.57 6.37 13.67
C SER A 31 0.51 7.09 12.88
N ILE A 32 0.09 7.77 11.82
CA ILE A 32 0.94 8.56 10.94
C ILE A 32 0.47 10.00 10.97
N ARG A 33 1.41 10.95 11.07
CA ARG A 33 1.12 12.38 10.98
C ARG A 33 1.34 12.86 9.55
N CYS A 34 0.44 13.72 9.08
CA CYS A 34 0.47 14.33 7.76
C CYS A 34 -0.23 15.70 7.82
N ASP A 35 -0.15 16.45 6.72
CA ASP A 35 -0.76 17.77 6.60
C ASP A 35 -2.14 17.64 5.96
N SER A 36 -3.17 18.09 6.67
CA SER A 36 -4.57 18.04 6.26
C SER A 36 -4.78 18.72 4.90
N SER A 37 -4.10 19.84 4.66
CA SER A 37 -4.18 20.61 3.43
C SER A 37 -3.66 19.83 2.21
N ILE A 38 -2.52 19.15 2.35
CA ILE A 38 -1.92 18.34 1.29
C ILE A 38 -2.84 17.15 1.00
N VAL A 39 -3.23 16.41 2.04
CA VAL A 39 -4.08 15.22 1.89
C VAL A 39 -5.45 15.58 1.29
N ALA A 40 -6.09 16.66 1.74
CA ALA A 40 -7.36 17.16 1.21
C ALA A 40 -7.26 17.66 -0.24
N SER A 41 -6.12 18.24 -0.63
CA SER A 41 -5.93 18.71 -2.02
C SER A 41 -5.80 17.56 -3.01
N ARG A 42 -5.31 16.39 -2.55
CA ARG A 42 -4.94 15.25 -3.40
C ARG A 42 -5.98 14.13 -3.42
N SER A 43 -6.90 14.08 -2.46
CA SER A 43 -7.97 13.08 -2.42
C SER A 43 -9.30 13.71 -2.04
N GLU A 44 -10.30 13.52 -2.91
CA GLU A 44 -11.65 13.99 -2.64
C GLU A 44 -12.29 13.28 -1.44
N VAL A 45 -11.92 12.01 -1.23
CA VAL A 45 -12.37 11.21 -0.09
C VAL A 45 -11.83 11.80 1.20
N PHE A 46 -10.51 12.03 1.31
CA PHE A 46 -9.96 12.65 2.51
C PHE A 46 -10.47 14.08 2.70
N ARG A 47 -10.65 14.85 1.64
CA ARG A 47 -11.29 16.18 1.71
C ARG A 47 -12.71 16.10 2.26
N GLY A 48 -13.47 15.07 1.88
CA GLY A 48 -14.79 14.78 2.43
C GLY A 48 -14.71 14.42 3.90
N LEU A 49 -13.86 13.46 4.27
CA LEU A 49 -13.64 13.03 5.64
C LEU A 49 -13.29 14.22 6.54
N LEU A 50 -12.33 15.05 6.13
CA LEU A 50 -11.89 16.22 6.89
C LEU A 50 -13.01 17.26 7.12
N LYS A 51 -13.91 17.45 6.15
CA LYS A 51 -15.08 18.33 6.34
C LYS A 51 -16.04 17.83 7.42
N HIS A 52 -16.10 16.51 7.64
CA HIS A 52 -17.00 15.90 8.61
C HIS A 52 -16.40 15.73 10.01
N ILE A 53 -15.08 15.83 10.15
CA ILE A 53 -14.38 15.62 11.44
C ILE A 53 -14.38 16.89 12.32
N GLY A 54 -14.79 18.04 11.80
CA GLY A 54 -14.94 19.28 12.58
C GLY A 54 -13.59 19.82 13.07
N GLU A 55 -13.45 20.04 14.39
CA GLU A 55 -12.21 20.49 15.05
C GLU A 55 -11.21 19.35 15.33
N GLY A 56 -11.60 18.10 15.01
CA GLY A 56 -10.77 16.93 15.21
C GLY A 56 -9.66 16.85 14.15
N ASN A 57 -8.42 16.89 14.59
CA ASN A 57 -7.26 16.70 13.73
C ASN A 57 -6.86 15.22 13.58
N SER A 58 -7.83 14.30 13.70
CA SER A 58 -7.58 12.86 13.63
C SER A 58 -8.63 12.10 12.82
N VAL A 59 -8.17 11.34 11.81
CA VAL A 59 -9.01 10.39 11.06
C VAL A 59 -8.73 9.00 11.58
N VAL A 60 -9.77 8.28 11.99
CA VAL A 60 -9.66 6.84 12.29
C VAL A 60 -10.08 6.05 11.05
N LEU A 61 -9.20 5.19 10.57
CA LEU A 61 -9.48 4.27 9.47
C LEU A 61 -9.33 2.84 9.98
N ASP A 62 -10.19 1.96 9.48
CA ASP A 62 -10.05 0.53 9.74
C ASP A 62 -8.91 -0.06 8.90
N GLU A 63 -8.20 -1.04 9.46
CA GLU A 63 -7.13 -1.76 8.77
C GLU A 63 -7.61 -2.52 7.53
N THR A 64 -8.91 -2.80 7.44
CA THR A 64 -9.53 -3.38 6.23
C THR A 64 -9.55 -2.40 5.06
N LEU A 65 -9.60 -1.09 5.33
CA LEU A 65 -9.62 -0.04 4.30
C LEU A 65 -8.21 0.43 3.93
N LEU A 66 -7.36 0.59 4.94
CA LEU A 66 -5.97 0.99 4.76
C LEU A 66 -5.07 0.15 5.67
N PRO A 67 -4.51 -0.96 5.17
CA PRO A 67 -3.59 -1.76 5.95
C PRO A 67 -2.34 -0.95 6.32
N ARG A 68 -1.80 -1.19 7.52
CA ARG A 68 -0.67 -0.44 8.09
C ARG A 68 0.56 -0.40 7.16
N GLY A 69 0.82 -1.49 6.45
CA GLY A 69 1.95 -1.57 5.49
C GLY A 69 1.84 -0.65 4.29
N PHE A 70 0.62 -0.28 3.87
CA PHE A 70 0.41 0.62 2.73
C PHE A 70 0.24 2.08 3.13
N ALA A 71 -0.03 2.36 4.40
CA ALA A 71 -0.23 3.73 4.88
C ALA A 71 0.98 4.63 4.60
N THR A 72 2.19 4.13 4.80
CA THR A 72 3.43 4.90 4.51
C THR A 72 3.60 5.18 3.03
N VAL A 73 3.31 4.20 2.16
CA VAL A 73 3.36 4.40 0.70
C VAL A 73 2.32 5.41 0.25
N LEU A 74 1.09 5.28 0.76
CA LEU A 74 0.00 6.19 0.43
C LEU A 74 0.36 7.63 0.81
N ILE A 75 0.83 7.85 2.04
CA ILE A 75 1.26 9.18 2.48
C ILE A 75 2.45 9.66 1.65
N HIS A 76 3.45 8.82 1.38
CA HIS A 76 4.57 9.22 0.52
C HIS A 76 4.10 9.67 -0.86
N PHE A 77 3.20 8.91 -1.48
CA PHE A 77 2.59 9.25 -2.76
C PHE A 77 1.86 10.60 -2.70
N LEU A 78 1.08 10.88 -1.65
CA LEU A 78 0.36 12.17 -1.55
C LEU A 78 1.30 13.39 -1.54
N TYR A 79 2.54 13.23 -1.10
CA TYR A 79 3.53 14.31 -1.04
C TYR A 79 4.43 14.38 -2.27
N THR A 80 4.75 13.24 -2.88
CA THR A 80 5.77 13.15 -3.95
C THR A 80 5.18 12.83 -5.32
N ASP A 81 3.93 12.36 -5.35
CA ASP A 81 3.29 11.75 -6.50
C ASP A 81 4.08 10.56 -7.10
N GLU A 82 4.94 9.93 -6.32
CA GLU A 82 5.76 8.77 -6.69
C GLU A 82 5.32 7.50 -5.93
N LEU A 83 5.46 6.36 -6.59
CA LEU A 83 5.14 5.05 -6.03
C LEU A 83 6.43 4.30 -5.69
N ASP A 84 6.65 4.06 -4.39
CA ASP A 84 7.81 3.31 -3.91
C ASP A 84 7.38 2.16 -2.98
N PHE A 85 7.47 0.92 -3.47
CA PHE A 85 7.17 -0.28 -2.69
C PHE A 85 8.25 -0.63 -1.65
N SER A 86 9.43 -0.02 -1.71
CA SER A 86 10.48 -0.20 -0.71
C SER A 86 10.01 0.23 0.67
N LEU A 87 9.06 1.17 0.74
CA LEU A 87 8.45 1.62 1.99
C LEU A 87 7.51 0.58 2.62
N VAL A 88 6.81 -0.24 1.81
CA VAL A 88 6.03 -1.37 2.33
C VAL A 88 6.98 -2.43 2.88
N LEU A 89 8.03 -2.74 2.11
CA LEU A 89 9.01 -3.75 2.51
C LEU A 89 9.73 -3.36 3.79
N PHE A 90 10.13 -2.09 3.92
CA PHE A 90 10.72 -1.54 5.13
C PHE A 90 9.78 -1.68 6.33
N PHE A 91 8.49 -1.38 6.17
CA PHE A 91 7.51 -1.57 7.24
C PHE A 91 7.37 -3.04 7.64
N VAL A 92 7.27 -3.96 6.68
CA VAL A 92 7.14 -5.39 6.97
C VAL A 92 8.38 -5.95 7.65
N PHE A 93 9.58 -5.53 7.22
CA PHE A 93 10.85 -5.96 7.82
C PHE A 93 11.01 -5.42 9.25
N THR A 94 10.70 -4.15 9.48
CA THR A 94 10.78 -3.53 10.81
C THR A 94 9.73 -4.04 11.80
N ALA A 95 8.58 -4.50 11.32
CA ALA A 95 7.56 -5.12 12.17
C ALA A 95 7.96 -6.52 12.70
N HIS A 96 8.86 -7.23 12.00
CA HIS A 96 9.31 -8.56 12.39
C HIS A 96 10.41 -8.54 13.48
N ASP A 97 11.14 -7.43 13.62
CA ASP A 97 12.22 -7.26 14.62
C ASP A 97 11.79 -6.38 15.80
N THR A 98 10.70 -6.73 16.50
CA THR A 98 10.30 -6.04 17.75
C THR A 98 11.01 -6.56 19.00
N SER A 99 12.32 -6.83 18.91
CA SER A 99 13.15 -7.14 20.10
C SER A 99 14.34 -6.23 20.33
N ASN A 100 14.65 -5.24 19.49
CA ASN A 100 15.65 -4.21 19.83
C ASN A 100 15.34 -2.86 19.18
N GLU A 101 15.55 -1.79 19.96
CA GLU A 101 15.32 -0.37 19.68
C GLU A 101 15.94 0.14 18.35
N PRO A 102 15.39 1.24 17.79
CA PRO A 102 15.70 1.70 16.44
C PRO A 102 16.92 2.63 16.39
N ASP A 103 18.04 2.15 15.85
CA ASP A 103 19.05 3.04 15.26
C ASP A 103 18.59 3.46 13.86
N PHE A 104 18.06 4.67 13.83
CA PHE A 104 17.72 5.46 12.65
C PHE A 104 18.92 5.47 11.68
N PHE A 105 18.75 4.82 10.52
CA PHE A 105 19.71 4.75 9.40
C PHE A 105 20.77 3.63 9.46
N LYS A 106 20.33 2.37 9.40
CA LYS A 106 21.16 1.29 8.85
C LYS A 106 20.43 0.66 7.66
N VAL A 107 20.73 1.17 6.46
CA VAL A 107 20.33 0.53 5.20
C VAL A 107 20.93 -0.89 5.22
N PRO A 108 20.12 -1.96 5.25
CA PRO A 108 20.68 -3.27 5.01
C PRO A 108 20.99 -3.33 3.52
N GLU A 109 22.28 -3.29 3.19
CA GLU A 109 22.81 -3.70 1.90
C GLU A 109 22.60 -5.22 1.73
N THR A 110 21.34 -5.67 1.69
CA THR A 110 21.00 -6.94 1.07
C THR A 110 20.67 -6.63 -0.37
N THR A 111 21.72 -6.63 -1.17
CA THR A 111 21.70 -6.75 -2.62
C THR A 111 20.65 -7.78 -3.06
N LEU A 112 19.45 -7.32 -3.43
CA LEU A 112 18.48 -8.13 -4.17
C LEU A 112 18.92 -8.20 -5.62
N SER A 113 20.00 -8.95 -5.86
CA SER A 113 20.23 -9.59 -7.15
C SER A 113 19.39 -10.87 -7.15
N GLN A 114 18.09 -10.76 -7.39
CA GLN A 114 17.26 -11.93 -7.63
C GLN A 114 16.53 -11.75 -8.96
N SER A 115 16.85 -12.63 -9.90
CA SER A 115 16.31 -12.63 -11.25
C SER A 115 14.78 -12.68 -11.23
N SER A 116 14.14 -11.88 -12.07
CA SER A 116 12.69 -11.71 -12.24
C SER A 116 11.89 -13.02 -12.44
N LEU A 117 12.57 -14.14 -12.71
CA LEU A 117 11.99 -15.46 -12.94
C LEU A 117 11.74 -16.26 -11.65
N SER A 118 12.50 -16.04 -10.57
CA SER A 118 12.27 -16.77 -9.30
C SER A 118 11.10 -16.20 -8.50
N GLU A 119 10.77 -14.94 -8.72
CA GLU A 119 9.74 -14.20 -8.00
C GLU A 119 8.32 -14.67 -8.36
N ALA A 120 8.01 -14.79 -9.66
CA ALA A 120 6.73 -15.29 -10.13
C ALA A 120 6.45 -16.74 -9.65
N ARG A 121 7.48 -17.59 -9.66
CA ARG A 121 7.39 -18.99 -9.16
C ARG A 121 7.19 -19.05 -7.65
N ALA A 122 7.82 -18.14 -6.91
CA ALA A 122 7.65 -18.08 -5.47
C ALA A 122 6.26 -17.54 -5.07
N ILE A 123 5.63 -16.67 -5.86
CA ILE A 123 4.26 -16.19 -5.60
C ILE A 123 3.23 -17.32 -5.80
N VAL A 124 3.31 -18.08 -6.90
CA VAL A 124 2.41 -19.21 -7.17
C VAL A 124 2.61 -20.36 -6.17
N ALA A 125 3.83 -20.52 -5.64
CA ALA A 125 4.15 -21.49 -4.60
C ALA A 125 3.87 -20.98 -3.16
N GLY A 126 3.32 -19.78 -2.98
CA GLY A 126 3.04 -19.19 -1.65
C GLY A 126 4.28 -18.82 -0.83
N ARG A 127 5.46 -18.70 -1.46
CA ARG A 127 6.77 -18.48 -0.85
C ARG A 127 7.34 -17.05 -0.96
N ALA A 128 6.75 -16.15 -1.76
CA ALA A 128 7.19 -14.75 -1.85
C ALA A 128 6.03 -13.75 -1.68
N PRO A 129 5.58 -13.51 -0.44
CA PRO A 129 4.56 -12.50 -0.12
C PRO A 129 5.06 -11.04 -0.26
N HIS A 130 6.25 -10.82 -0.83
CA HIS A 130 6.96 -9.53 -0.87
C HIS A 130 7.30 -9.04 -2.29
N SER A 131 6.52 -9.47 -3.29
CA SER A 131 6.69 -9.02 -4.68
C SER A 131 6.02 -7.67 -4.94
N PRO A 132 6.64 -6.76 -5.72
CA PRO A 132 6.00 -5.52 -6.17
C PRO A 132 4.68 -5.76 -6.92
N LEU A 133 4.55 -6.87 -7.65
CA LEU A 133 3.29 -7.25 -8.32
C LEU A 133 2.18 -7.44 -7.28
N HIS A 134 2.46 -8.24 -6.24
CA HIS A 134 1.47 -8.54 -5.22
C HIS A 134 1.03 -7.28 -4.48
N TYR A 135 1.98 -6.40 -4.16
CA TYR A 135 1.70 -5.11 -3.55
C TYR A 135 0.92 -4.18 -4.47
N ALA A 136 1.22 -4.14 -5.77
CA ALA A 136 0.48 -3.33 -6.73
C ALA A 136 -0.98 -3.79 -6.89
N ILE A 137 -1.24 -5.10 -6.90
CA ILE A 137 -2.60 -5.66 -6.95
C ILE A 137 -3.41 -5.28 -5.71
N GLN A 138 -2.80 -5.19 -4.52
CA GLN A 138 -3.51 -4.73 -3.33
C GLN A 138 -3.69 -3.21 -3.33
N LEU A 139 -2.62 -2.47 -3.63
CA LEU A 139 -2.59 -1.02 -3.57
C LEU A 139 -3.51 -0.35 -4.59
N ILE A 140 -3.74 -0.96 -5.76
CA ILE A 140 -4.67 -0.40 -6.76
C ILE A 140 -6.11 -0.31 -6.23
N HIS A 141 -6.56 -1.28 -5.41
CA HIS A 141 -7.89 -1.23 -4.82
C HIS A 141 -7.99 -0.12 -3.76
N ILE A 142 -6.93 0.06 -2.96
CA ILE A 142 -6.81 1.15 -2.00
C ILE A 142 -6.81 2.50 -2.73
N ALA A 143 -6.03 2.62 -3.81
CA ALA A 143 -5.96 3.82 -4.63
C ALA A 143 -7.32 4.18 -5.22
N LYS A 144 -8.06 3.20 -5.75
CA LYS A 144 -9.43 3.38 -6.25
C LYS A 144 -10.39 3.79 -5.15
N PHE A 145 -10.30 3.19 -3.96
CA PHE A 145 -11.13 3.55 -2.81
C PHE A 145 -10.93 5.02 -2.39
N PHE A 146 -9.68 5.50 -2.36
CA PHE A 146 -9.37 6.90 -2.04
C PHE A 146 -9.47 7.87 -3.23
N ILE A 147 -9.91 7.38 -4.40
CA ILE A 147 -10.05 8.14 -5.66
C ILE A 147 -8.70 8.82 -6.03
N LEU A 148 -7.62 8.03 -6.03
CA LEU A 148 -6.28 8.46 -6.40
C LEU A 148 -5.92 7.92 -7.78
N GLU A 149 -6.39 8.60 -8.83
CA GLU A 149 -6.25 8.14 -10.21
C GLU A 149 -4.79 7.93 -10.63
N LYS A 150 -3.91 8.89 -10.29
CA LYS A 150 -2.48 8.79 -10.61
C LYS A 150 -1.82 7.62 -9.89
N LEU A 151 -2.18 7.34 -8.63
CA LEU A 151 -1.66 6.16 -7.91
C LEU A 151 -2.16 4.86 -8.53
N ALA A 152 -3.43 4.81 -8.92
CA ALA A 152 -4.00 3.65 -9.59
C ALA A 152 -3.27 3.36 -10.90
N GLN A 153 -3.01 4.38 -11.71
CA GLN A 153 -2.24 4.25 -12.96
C GLN A 153 -0.82 3.72 -12.71
N LEU A 154 -0.10 4.25 -11.71
CA LEU A 154 1.23 3.75 -11.35
C LEU A 154 1.20 2.26 -10.93
N CYS A 155 0.16 1.83 -10.21
CA CYS A 155 -0.03 0.42 -9.87
C CYS A 155 -0.29 -0.42 -11.12
N GLU A 156 -1.09 0.07 -12.06
CA GLU A 156 -1.36 -0.60 -13.33
C GLU A 156 -0.09 -0.80 -14.17
N ASP A 157 0.77 0.22 -14.25
CA ASP A 157 2.05 0.13 -14.97
C ASP A 157 2.97 -0.93 -14.36
N VAL A 158 3.03 -1.02 -13.04
CA VAL A 158 3.80 -2.07 -12.34
C VAL A 158 3.22 -3.45 -12.64
N ILE A 159 1.90 -3.63 -12.55
CA ILE A 159 1.24 -4.91 -12.86
C ILE A 159 1.51 -5.32 -14.31
N VAL A 160 1.38 -4.38 -15.26
CA VAL A 160 1.65 -4.61 -16.68
C VAL A 160 3.10 -4.96 -16.93
N SER A 161 4.04 -4.29 -16.27
CA SER A 161 5.47 -4.59 -16.40
C SER A 161 5.85 -5.99 -15.87
N ALA A 162 5.08 -6.50 -14.91
CA ALA A 162 5.26 -7.81 -14.31
C ALA A 162 4.45 -8.93 -15.00
N LEU A 163 3.68 -8.61 -16.05
CA LEU A 163 2.96 -9.60 -16.85
C LEU A 163 3.94 -10.55 -17.54
N CYS A 164 3.75 -11.85 -17.36
CA CYS A 164 4.47 -12.88 -18.09
C CYS A 164 3.48 -13.95 -18.58
N GLN A 165 3.92 -14.81 -19.50
CA GLN A 165 3.07 -15.84 -20.09
C GLN A 165 2.43 -16.77 -19.04
N GLU A 166 3.17 -17.07 -17.96
CA GLU A 166 2.70 -17.92 -16.87
C GLU A 166 1.64 -17.25 -15.99
N SER A 167 1.76 -15.94 -15.72
CA SER A 167 0.83 -15.18 -14.84
C SER A 167 -0.32 -14.51 -15.59
N CYS A 168 -0.26 -14.46 -16.91
CA CYS A 168 -1.17 -13.71 -17.78
C CYS A 168 -2.64 -14.07 -17.58
N VAL A 169 -2.97 -15.37 -17.50
CA VAL A 169 -4.37 -15.83 -17.40
C VAL A 169 -4.97 -15.44 -16.05
N SER A 170 -4.21 -15.63 -14.96
CA SER A 170 -4.65 -15.26 -13.61
C SER A 170 -4.83 -13.75 -13.46
N ILE A 171 -3.89 -12.96 -13.98
CA ILE A 171 -3.98 -11.50 -13.93
C ILE A 171 -5.13 -10.99 -14.82
N LEU A 172 -5.37 -11.62 -15.97
CA LEU A 172 -6.50 -11.28 -16.85
C LEU A 172 -7.85 -11.53 -16.15
N SER A 173 -8.03 -12.69 -15.51
CA SER A 173 -9.25 -12.98 -14.75
C SER A 173 -9.47 -11.94 -13.65
N TRP A 174 -8.45 -11.69 -12.82
CA TRP A 174 -8.50 -10.67 -11.77
C TRP A 174 -8.84 -9.27 -12.33
N ALA A 175 -8.24 -8.91 -13.46
CA ALA A 175 -8.44 -7.60 -14.06
C ALA A 175 -9.88 -7.40 -14.57
N ILE A 176 -10.51 -8.47 -15.06
CA ILE A 176 -11.93 -8.49 -15.48
C ILE A 176 -12.87 -8.46 -14.26
N ASP A 177 -12.51 -9.17 -13.19
CA ASP A 177 -13.32 -9.29 -11.96
C ASP A 177 -13.37 -8.01 -11.10
N GLY A 178 -12.82 -6.90 -11.59
CA GLY A 178 -12.83 -5.60 -10.91
C GLY A 178 -11.46 -4.95 -10.72
N GLY A 179 -10.38 -5.65 -11.14
CA GLY A 179 -9.00 -5.17 -10.99
C GLY A 179 -8.69 -3.91 -11.80
N SER A 180 -8.61 -3.99 -13.13
CA SER A 180 -8.41 -2.82 -14.01
C SER A 180 -8.69 -3.16 -15.47
N GLN A 181 -9.45 -2.30 -16.15
CA GLN A 181 -9.71 -2.45 -17.59
C GLN A 181 -8.45 -2.29 -18.43
N TYR A 182 -7.54 -1.39 -18.03
CA TYR A 182 -6.28 -1.20 -18.75
C TYR A 182 -5.38 -2.43 -18.67
N VAL A 183 -5.24 -3.00 -17.46
CA VAL A 183 -4.49 -4.25 -17.26
C VAL A 183 -5.13 -5.40 -18.04
N ALA A 184 -6.47 -5.51 -18.03
CA ALA A 184 -7.19 -6.55 -18.78
C ALA A 184 -6.88 -6.48 -20.29
N GLN A 185 -6.94 -5.29 -20.88
CA GLN A 185 -6.62 -5.10 -22.30
C GLN A 185 -5.17 -5.49 -22.61
N ARG A 186 -4.24 -5.16 -21.72
CA ARG A 186 -2.82 -5.46 -21.93
C ARG A 186 -2.49 -6.94 -21.77
N ALA A 187 -3.06 -7.57 -20.75
CA ALA A 187 -2.97 -9.02 -20.54
C ALA A 187 -3.61 -9.79 -21.69
N GLN A 188 -4.79 -9.36 -22.16
CA GLN A 188 -5.44 -9.98 -23.32
C GLN A 188 -4.52 -9.92 -24.56
N ARG A 189 -3.90 -8.78 -24.85
CA ARG A 189 -2.95 -8.67 -25.97
C ARG A 189 -1.76 -9.63 -25.83
N LEU A 190 -1.20 -9.77 -24.63
CA LEU A 190 -0.11 -10.72 -24.37
C LEU A 190 -0.54 -12.18 -24.58
N ALA A 191 -1.78 -12.53 -24.21
CA ALA A 191 -2.32 -13.88 -24.37
C ALA A 191 -2.54 -14.27 -25.85
N TYR A 192 -2.97 -13.34 -26.70
CA TYR A 192 -3.20 -13.60 -28.12
C TYR A 192 -1.93 -13.48 -28.98
N PHE A 193 -0.93 -12.74 -28.51
CA PHE A 193 0.35 -12.56 -29.19
C PHE A 193 1.53 -12.78 -28.22
N PRO A 194 1.78 -14.03 -27.78
CA PRO A 194 2.99 -14.34 -27.03
C PRO A 194 4.19 -14.12 -27.95
N CYS A 195 5.12 -13.25 -27.53
CA CYS A 195 6.37 -13.00 -28.25
C CYS A 195 7.25 -14.24 -28.32
#